data_AF-A0A1F3LNK9-F1
#
_entry.id   AF-A0A1F3LNK9-F1
#
_cell.length_a   1.000
_cell.length_b   1.000
_cell.length_c   1.000
_cell.angle_alpha   90.00
_cell.angle_beta   90.00
_cell.angle_gamma   90.00
#
_symmetry.space_group_name_H-M   'P 1'
#
loop_
_entity.id
_entity.type
_entity.pdbx_description
1 polymer ?
#
loop_
_entity_poly.entity_id
_entity_poly.type
_entity_poly.pdbx_seq_one_letter_code
_entity_poly.pdbx_strand_id
1 'polypeptide(L)'
;MGKPKRDRDIENLTNELIMEKNKNNFLIASISDIQGNIRALDNKVIAIIIILAIPVSQLKFLISVYMNLFSINAIIGFALCSLLVISWISCLIFTFYSILSIDNPSHRIKSDENVKGYFYGTNLFSVSCWDSLFLKKATINKDLETYRKDFSAIDLEKELIYEQMKLVFIREVKSKRQKIALTSAFLTIVFIFISQFIVLINSNLQ
;
A
#
# COMPACT_ATOMS: atom_id res chain seq x y z
N MET A 1 -23.97 -51.99 19.40
CA MET A 1 -24.57 -51.79 18.05
C MET A 1 -23.80 -50.68 17.35
N GLY A 2 -23.03 -50.99 16.31
CA GLY A 2 -22.32 -49.97 15.52
C GLY A 2 -23.29 -49.22 14.60
N LYS A 3 -23.10 -47.91 14.42
CA LYS A 3 -23.89 -47.10 13.48
C LYS A 3 -23.86 -47.76 12.08
N PRO A 4 -24.99 -47.84 11.36
CA PRO A 4 -25.04 -48.43 10.03
C PRO A 4 -24.13 -47.65 9.08
N LYS A 5 -23.55 -48.34 8.09
CA LYS A 5 -22.51 -47.79 7.18
C LYS A 5 -22.92 -46.44 6.56
N ARG A 6 -24.17 -46.32 6.13
CA ARG A 6 -24.74 -45.08 5.54
C ARG A 6 -24.68 -43.88 6.48
N ASP A 7 -24.95 -44.07 7.78
CA ASP A 7 -24.94 -42.98 8.75
C ASP A 7 -23.52 -42.48 9.03
N ARG A 8 -22.53 -43.37 8.97
CA ARG A 8 -21.10 -43.01 9.07
C ARG A 8 -20.62 -42.24 7.84
N ASP A 9 -21.08 -42.62 6.66
CA ASP A 9 -20.73 -41.93 5.41
C ASP A 9 -21.32 -40.50 5.41
N ILE A 10 -22.57 -40.33 5.85
CA ILE A 10 -23.21 -39.00 6.00
C ILE A 10 -22.49 -38.13 7.04
N GLU A 11 -22.11 -38.71 8.19
CA GLU A 11 -21.36 -38.00 9.24
C GLU A 11 -19.99 -37.53 8.73
N ASN A 12 -19.27 -38.36 7.97
CA ASN A 12 -18.00 -37.99 7.36
C ASN A 12 -18.15 -36.86 6.32
N LEU A 13 -19.12 -36.96 5.41
CA LEU A 13 -19.42 -35.88 4.45
C LEU A 13 -19.80 -34.57 5.14
N THR A 14 -20.59 -34.66 6.21
CA THR A 14 -20.99 -33.47 6.98
C THR A 14 -19.77 -32.81 7.65
N ASN A 15 -18.87 -33.61 8.21
CA ASN A 15 -17.64 -33.12 8.81
C ASN A 15 -16.69 -32.49 7.77
N GLU A 16 -16.57 -33.09 6.58
CA GLU A 16 -15.78 -32.52 5.48
C GLU A 16 -16.32 -31.16 5.04
N LEU A 17 -17.64 -31.05 4.84
CA LEU A 17 -18.30 -29.79 4.48
C LEU A 17 -18.12 -28.70 5.56
N ILE A 18 -18.20 -29.08 6.84
CA ILE A 18 -17.97 -28.15 7.95
C ILE A 18 -16.51 -27.65 7.95
N MET A 19 -15.55 -28.55 7.71
CA MET A 19 -14.14 -28.21 7.65
C MET A 19 -13.82 -27.28 6.47
N GLU A 20 -14.37 -27.55 5.29
CA GLU A 20 -14.22 -26.69 4.10
C GLU A 20 -14.82 -25.30 4.33
N LYS A 21 -16.03 -25.23 4.91
CA LYS A 21 -16.67 -23.96 5.28
C LYS A 21 -15.82 -23.17 6.29
N ASN A 22 -15.24 -23.84 7.28
CA ASN A 22 -14.37 -23.18 8.27
C ASN A 22 -13.08 -22.64 7.63
N LYS A 23 -12.46 -23.36 6.69
CA LYS A 23 -11.30 -22.88 5.94
C LYS A 23 -11.63 -21.64 5.10
N ASN A 24 -12.75 -21.67 4.36
CA ASN A 24 -13.17 -20.54 3.54
C ASN A 24 -13.49 -19.31 4.41
N ASN A 25 -14.16 -19.49 5.56
CA ASN A 25 -14.39 -18.41 6.52
C ASN A 25 -13.08 -17.83 7.06
N PHE A 26 -12.10 -18.68 7.36
CA PHE A 26 -10.77 -18.25 7.79
C PHE A 26 -10.05 -17.44 6.71
N LEU A 27 -10.10 -17.88 5.45
CA LEU A 27 -9.51 -17.15 4.32
C LEU A 27 -10.16 -15.78 4.12
N ILE A 28 -11.49 -15.70 4.18
CA ILE A 28 -12.24 -14.45 4.07
C ILE A 28 -11.87 -13.49 5.22
N ALA A 29 -11.81 -13.99 6.45
CA ALA A 29 -11.37 -13.19 7.60
C ALA A 29 -9.95 -12.66 7.40
N SER A 30 -9.02 -13.52 6.96
CA SER A 30 -7.64 -13.11 6.67
C SER A 30 -7.54 -12.06 5.56
N ILE A 31 -8.31 -12.21 4.49
CA ILE A 31 -8.41 -11.21 3.41
C ILE A 31 -8.90 -9.87 3.97
N SER A 32 -9.94 -9.90 4.82
CA SER A 32 -10.48 -8.71 5.48
C SER A 32 -9.42 -8.01 6.33
N ASP A 33 -8.65 -8.77 7.12
CA ASP A 33 -7.56 -8.23 7.93
C ASP A 33 -6.45 -7.61 7.09
N ILE A 34 -6.07 -8.24 5.98
CA ILE A 34 -5.07 -7.69 5.05
C ILE A 34 -5.56 -6.38 4.45
N GLN A 35 -6.81 -6.30 4.02
CA GLN A 35 -7.41 -5.07 3.51
C GLN A 35 -7.49 -3.99 4.59
N GLY A 36 -7.85 -4.34 5.83
CA GLY A 36 -7.83 -3.45 6.97
C GLY A 36 -6.43 -2.87 7.21
N ASN A 37 -5.39 -3.71 7.13
CA ASN A 37 -4.01 -3.28 7.23
C ASN A 37 -3.61 -2.35 6.08
N ILE A 38 -4.01 -2.64 4.84
CA ILE A 38 -3.75 -1.73 3.70
C ILE A 38 -4.39 -0.36 3.95
N ARG A 39 -5.65 -0.31 4.40
CA ARG A 39 -6.34 0.95 4.75
C ARG A 39 -5.62 1.70 5.87
N ALA A 40 -5.12 0.99 6.88
CA ALA A 40 -4.35 1.59 7.96
C ALA A 40 -3.01 2.17 7.48
N LEU A 41 -2.33 1.52 6.53
CA LEU A 41 -1.14 2.08 5.87
C LEU A 41 -1.50 3.36 5.11
N ASP A 42 -2.58 3.34 4.33
CA ASP A 42 -3.04 4.52 3.55
C ASP A 42 -3.36 5.72 4.45
N ASN A 43 -4.01 5.50 5.61
CA ASN A 43 -4.25 6.56 6.59
C ASN A 43 -2.96 7.15 7.17
N LYS A 44 -1.93 6.33 7.42
CA LYS A 44 -0.65 6.82 7.92
C LYS A 44 0.13 7.62 6.88
N VAL A 45 -0.05 7.31 5.59
CA VAL A 45 0.56 8.10 4.50
C VAL A 45 0.04 9.54 4.53
N ILE A 46 -1.23 9.77 4.87
CA ILE A 46 -1.79 11.13 5.05
C ILE A 46 -1.03 11.90 6.15
N ALA A 47 -0.69 11.25 7.27
CA ALA A 47 0.10 11.88 8.33
C ALA A 47 1.50 12.30 7.83
N ILE A 48 2.13 11.51 6.95
CA ILE A 48 3.42 11.85 6.35
C ILE A 48 3.29 13.07 5.42
N ILE A 49 2.19 13.20 4.68
CA ILE A 49 1.92 14.40 3.85
C ILE A 49 1.86 15.67 4.72
N ILE A 50 1.25 15.61 5.91
CA ILE A 50 1.20 16.73 6.84
C ILE A 50 2.62 17.12 7.29
N ILE A 51 3.46 16.15 7.62
CA ILE A 51 4.86 16.38 8.00
C ILE A 51 5.64 17.03 6.84
N LEU A 52 5.42 16.59 5.60
CA LEU A 52 6.04 17.15 4.40
C LEU A 52 5.66 18.63 4.14
N ALA A 53 4.53 19.10 4.66
CA ALA A 53 4.10 20.48 4.54
C ALA A 53 4.83 21.43 5.52
N ILE A 54 5.41 20.91 6.61
CA ILE A 54 6.07 21.74 7.63
C ILE A 54 7.24 22.55 7.05
N PRO A 55 8.21 21.96 6.33
CA PRO A 55 9.31 22.73 5.73
C PRO A 55 8.81 23.80 4.75
N VAL A 56 7.75 23.51 4.00
CA VAL A 56 7.15 24.47 3.06
C VAL A 56 6.55 25.66 3.80
N SER A 57 5.87 25.43 4.92
CA SER A 57 5.29 26.50 5.75
C SER A 57 6.34 27.44 6.37
N GLN A 58 7.57 26.95 6.58
CA GLN A 58 8.66 27.68 7.22
C GLN A 58 9.78 28.07 6.25
N LEU A 59 9.50 28.15 4.95
CA LEU A 59 10.52 28.32 3.92
C LEU A 59 11.41 29.57 4.15
N LYS A 60 10.82 30.72 4.53
CA LYS A 60 11.58 31.95 4.81
C LYS A 60 12.60 31.75 5.94
N PHE A 61 12.19 31.07 7.00
CA PHE A 61 13.05 30.78 8.14
C PHE A 61 14.16 29.80 7.74
N LEU A 62 13.82 28.72 7.02
CA LEU A 62 14.82 27.77 6.51
C LEU A 62 15.87 28.44 5.63
N ILE A 63 15.45 29.32 4.70
CA ILE A 63 16.38 30.06 3.85
C ILE A 63 17.34 30.89 4.71
N SER A 64 16.86 31.61 5.73
CA SER A 64 17.72 32.38 6.63
C SER A 64 18.72 31.49 7.38
N VAL A 65 18.29 30.33 7.90
CA VAL A 65 19.18 29.37 8.57
C VAL A 65 20.29 28.91 7.63
N TYR A 66 19.95 28.52 6.40
CA TYR A 66 20.95 28.05 5.44
C TYR A 66 21.87 29.18 4.95
N MET A 67 21.38 30.40 4.75
CA MET A 67 22.23 31.55 4.43
C MET A 67 23.26 31.81 5.52
N ASN A 68 22.85 31.80 6.79
CA ASN A 68 23.78 31.93 7.92
C ASN A 68 24.79 30.77 7.97
N LEU A 69 24.34 29.56 7.69
CA LEU A 69 25.20 28.38 7.66
C LEU A 69 26.25 28.47 6.54
N PHE A 70 25.88 28.99 5.36
CA PHE A 70 26.82 29.25 4.27
C PHE A 70 27.86 30.32 4.64
N SER A 71 27.46 31.35 5.41
CA SER A 71 28.39 32.37 5.92
C SER A 71 29.37 31.82 6.96
N ILE A 72 28.95 30.86 7.79
CA ILE A 72 29.83 30.19 8.76
C ILE A 72 30.82 29.26 8.06
N ASN A 73 30.30 28.34 7.24
CA ASN A 73 31.10 27.38 6.49
C ASN A 73 30.35 26.90 5.25
N ALA A 74 30.78 27.35 4.08
CA ALA A 74 30.12 27.06 2.81
C ALA A 74 30.05 25.55 2.49
N ILE A 75 31.07 24.77 2.85
CA ILE A 75 31.11 23.32 2.59
C ILE A 75 30.06 22.59 3.43
N ILE A 76 30.01 22.90 4.73
CA ILE A 76 29.02 22.31 5.65
C ILE A 76 27.60 22.75 5.26
N GLY A 77 27.42 24.03 4.93
CA GLY A 77 26.15 24.56 4.43
C GLY A 77 25.65 23.83 3.19
N PHE A 78 26.54 23.63 2.21
CA PHE A 78 26.20 22.92 0.98
C PHE A 78 25.84 21.45 1.23
N ALA A 79 26.63 20.76 2.05
CA ALA A 79 26.39 19.35 2.38
C ALA A 79 25.04 19.15 3.10
N LEU A 80 24.75 19.95 4.13
CA LEU A 80 23.50 19.84 4.89
C LEU A 80 22.28 20.27 4.07
N CYS A 81 22.41 21.30 3.22
CA CYS A 81 21.33 21.71 2.33
C CYS A 81 21.01 20.60 1.31
N SER A 82 22.03 20.00 0.70
CA SER A 82 21.86 18.90 -0.25
C SER A 82 21.20 17.68 0.40
N LEU A 83 21.65 17.28 1.60
CA LEU A 83 21.05 16.18 2.35
C LEU A 83 19.59 16.46 2.75
N LEU A 84 19.29 17.70 3.15
CA LEU A 84 17.91 18.11 3.42
C LEU A 84 17.04 17.94 2.17
N VAL A 85 17.45 18.52 1.04
CA VAL A 85 16.68 18.50 -0.20
C VAL A 85 16.48 17.06 -0.70
N ILE A 86 17.54 16.25 -0.69
CA ILE A 86 17.47 14.84 -1.11
C ILE A 86 16.54 14.04 -0.20
N SER A 87 16.65 14.19 1.12
CA SER A 87 15.77 13.48 2.05
C SER A 87 14.31 13.91 1.92
N TRP A 88 14.05 15.20 1.73
CA TRP A 88 12.70 15.73 1.58
C TRP A 88 12.06 15.29 0.25
N ILE A 89 12.79 15.40 -0.87
CA ILE A 89 12.33 14.92 -2.19
C ILE A 89 12.09 13.40 -2.16
N SER A 90 13.00 12.63 -1.55
CA SER A 90 12.83 11.19 -1.38
C SER A 90 11.55 10.89 -0.59
N CYS A 91 11.33 11.56 0.54
CA CYS A 91 10.12 11.42 1.32
C CYS A 91 8.86 11.70 0.48
N LEU A 92 8.86 12.80 -0.28
CA LEU A 92 7.77 13.17 -1.18
C LEU A 92 7.48 12.06 -2.21
N ILE A 93 8.51 11.60 -2.93
CA ILE A 93 8.38 10.58 -3.97
C ILE A 93 7.80 9.28 -3.40
N PHE A 94 8.35 8.77 -2.29
CA PHE A 94 7.89 7.51 -1.69
C PHE A 94 6.50 7.64 -1.06
N THR A 95 6.13 8.83 -0.57
CA THR A 95 4.77 9.13 -0.11
C THR A 95 3.79 9.04 -1.27
N PHE A 96 4.06 9.70 -2.40
CA PHE A 96 3.23 9.59 -3.61
C PHE A 96 3.12 8.15 -4.11
N TYR A 97 4.23 7.41 -4.20
CA TYR A 97 4.20 6.00 -4.60
C TYR A 97 3.44 5.09 -3.62
N SER A 98 3.28 5.49 -2.36
CA SER A 98 2.48 4.73 -1.39
C SER A 98 0.98 4.90 -1.63
N ILE A 99 0.56 6.05 -2.17
CA ILE A 99 -0.84 6.37 -2.51
C ILE A 99 -1.22 5.77 -3.86
N LEU A 100 -0.30 5.79 -4.83
CA LEU A 100 -0.57 5.28 -6.18
C LEU A 100 -1.07 3.84 -6.12
N SER A 101 -2.16 3.58 -6.85
CA SER A 101 -2.72 2.25 -6.99
C SER A 101 -1.66 1.32 -7.55
N ILE A 102 -1.45 0.18 -6.89
CA ILE A 102 -0.64 -0.89 -7.45
C ILE A 102 -1.54 -1.62 -8.44
N ASP A 103 -1.18 -1.56 -9.72
CA ASP A 103 -1.87 -2.33 -10.76
C ASP A 103 -1.89 -3.81 -10.40
N ASN A 104 -2.94 -4.50 -10.87
CA ASN A 104 -3.19 -5.90 -10.53
C ASN A 104 -1.91 -6.75 -10.68
N PRO A 105 -1.36 -7.33 -9.60
CA PRO A 105 -0.13 -8.11 -9.66
C PRO A 105 -0.35 -9.49 -10.29
N SER A 106 -1.49 -9.73 -10.95
CA SER A 106 -1.84 -10.98 -11.63
C SER A 106 -0.74 -11.51 -12.54
N HIS A 107 0.00 -10.64 -13.24
CA HIS A 107 1.13 -11.04 -14.10
C HIS A 107 2.36 -11.53 -13.34
N ARG A 108 2.45 -11.28 -12.03
CA ARG A 108 3.58 -11.68 -11.17
C ARG A 108 3.29 -12.92 -10.32
N ILE A 109 2.04 -13.38 -10.29
CA ILE A 109 1.64 -14.61 -9.63
C ILE A 109 1.55 -15.70 -10.70
N LYS A 110 2.40 -16.73 -10.61
CA LYS A 110 2.24 -17.93 -11.42
C LYS A 110 0.95 -18.62 -11.00
N SER A 111 -0.08 -18.50 -11.83
CA SER A 111 -1.36 -19.20 -11.64
C SER A 111 -1.47 -20.30 -12.67
N ASP A 112 -2.05 -21.43 -12.27
CA ASP A 112 -2.67 -22.37 -13.21
C ASP A 112 -3.75 -21.65 -14.02
N GLU A 113 -4.06 -22.14 -15.22
CA GLU A 113 -5.01 -21.54 -16.18
C GLU A 113 -6.44 -21.31 -15.62
N ASN A 114 -6.74 -21.83 -14.43
CA ASN A 114 -8.08 -21.88 -13.84
C ASN A 114 -8.40 -20.76 -12.83
N VAL A 115 -7.48 -19.82 -12.54
CA VAL A 115 -7.77 -18.71 -11.62
C VAL A 115 -7.88 -17.39 -12.38
N LYS A 116 -9.04 -16.72 -12.24
CA LYS A 116 -9.42 -15.60 -13.12
C LYS A 116 -9.57 -14.26 -12.39
N GLY A 117 -9.44 -14.23 -11.06
CA GLY A 117 -9.48 -12.98 -10.29
C GLY A 117 -10.90 -12.45 -10.02
N TYR A 118 -11.89 -13.33 -10.00
CA TYR A 118 -13.30 -12.98 -9.82
C TYR A 118 -13.59 -12.32 -8.47
N PHE A 119 -12.86 -12.69 -7.41
CA PHE A 119 -13.12 -12.15 -6.07
C PHE A 119 -12.79 -10.65 -5.95
N TYR A 120 -11.75 -10.17 -6.64
CA TYR A 120 -11.44 -8.73 -6.74
C TYR A 120 -12.26 -8.00 -7.81
N GLY A 121 -12.98 -8.76 -8.65
CA GLY A 121 -13.71 -8.21 -9.79
C GLY A 121 -12.81 -7.65 -10.89
N THR A 122 -11.56 -8.12 -11.00
CA THR A 122 -10.65 -7.64 -12.05
C THR A 122 -11.23 -7.96 -13.43
N ASN A 123 -11.01 -7.07 -14.42
CA ASN A 123 -11.51 -7.19 -15.80
C ASN A 123 -13.03 -7.15 -15.98
N LEU A 124 -13.83 -6.87 -14.95
CA LEU A 124 -15.28 -6.63 -15.11
C LEU A 124 -15.57 -5.37 -15.96
N PHE A 125 -14.78 -4.33 -15.77
CA PHE A 125 -14.90 -3.05 -16.44
C PHE A 125 -13.54 -2.63 -16.99
N SER A 126 -13.50 -2.13 -18.22
CA SER A 126 -12.35 -1.38 -18.72
C SER A 126 -12.63 0.11 -18.53
N VAL A 127 -11.83 0.79 -17.73
CA VAL A 127 -11.91 2.24 -17.59
C VAL A 127 -10.65 2.83 -18.20
N SER A 128 -10.78 3.56 -19.30
CA SER A 128 -9.66 4.33 -19.86
C SER A 128 -9.32 5.51 -18.94
N CYS A 129 -8.06 5.95 -18.94
CA CYS A 129 -7.63 7.15 -18.21
C CYS A 129 -8.51 8.37 -18.57
N TRP A 130 -8.90 8.49 -19.84
CA TRP A 130 -9.79 9.54 -20.33
C TRP A 130 -11.24 9.37 -19.85
N ASP A 131 -11.74 8.14 -19.75
CA ASP A 131 -13.10 7.87 -19.26
C ASP A 131 -13.23 8.14 -17.76
N SER A 132 -12.16 7.90 -17.00
CA SER A 132 -12.04 8.23 -15.57
C SER A 132 -12.13 9.74 -15.31
N LEU A 133 -11.50 10.56 -16.17
CA LEU A 133 -11.52 12.02 -16.05
C LEU A 133 -12.84 12.65 -16.51
N PHE A 134 -13.51 12.06 -17.51
CA PHE A 134 -14.70 12.64 -18.14
C PHE A 134 -16.02 11.96 -17.76
N LEU A 135 -16.05 11.13 -16.71
CA LEU A 135 -17.27 10.46 -16.21
C LEU A 135 -18.07 9.77 -17.34
N LYS A 136 -17.37 9.21 -18.33
CA LYS A 136 -18.00 8.43 -19.39
C LYS A 136 -18.40 7.06 -18.83
N LYS A 137 -19.52 6.51 -19.34
CA LYS A 137 -20.00 5.18 -18.97
C LYS A 137 -18.87 4.15 -19.15
N ALA A 138 -18.52 3.47 -18.06
CA ALA A 138 -17.59 2.35 -18.11
C ALA A 138 -18.12 1.25 -19.04
N THR A 139 -17.27 0.71 -19.90
CA THR A 139 -17.59 -0.43 -20.75
C THR A 139 -17.52 -1.72 -19.93
N ILE A 140 -18.62 -2.47 -19.93
CA ILE A 140 -18.72 -3.80 -19.33
C ILE A 140 -18.05 -4.80 -20.26
N ASN A 141 -17.04 -5.53 -19.77
CA ASN A 141 -16.31 -6.49 -20.59
C ASN A 141 -16.94 -7.90 -20.60
N LYS A 142 -17.80 -8.22 -19.62
CA LYS A 142 -18.50 -9.50 -19.52
C LYS A 142 -19.97 -9.31 -19.20
N ASP A 143 -20.83 -9.94 -19.98
CA ASP A 143 -22.27 -10.02 -19.71
C ASP A 143 -22.55 -10.82 -18.42
N LEU A 144 -23.63 -10.46 -17.73
CA LEU A 144 -23.97 -10.91 -16.38
C LEU A 144 -24.23 -12.42 -16.32
N GLU A 145 -24.88 -12.96 -17.35
CA GLU A 145 -25.15 -14.40 -17.49
C GLU A 145 -23.87 -15.20 -17.76
N THR A 146 -22.96 -14.65 -18.56
CA THR A 146 -21.64 -15.26 -18.82
C THR A 146 -20.79 -15.25 -17.55
N TYR A 147 -20.82 -14.16 -16.77
CA TYR A 147 -20.13 -14.06 -15.49
C TYR A 147 -20.66 -15.08 -14.47
N ARG A 148 -21.99 -15.24 -14.38
CA ARG A 148 -22.63 -16.21 -13.47
C ARG A 148 -22.26 -17.66 -13.78
N LYS A 149 -22.27 -18.04 -15.06
CA LYS A 149 -21.89 -19.40 -15.50
C LYS A 149 -20.42 -19.68 -15.19
N ASP A 150 -19.54 -18.74 -15.53
CA ASP A 150 -18.13 -18.81 -15.19
C ASP A 150 -17.94 -18.97 -13.66
N PHE A 151 -18.69 -18.22 -12.85
CA PHE A 151 -18.57 -18.24 -11.39
C PHE A 151 -18.94 -19.59 -10.77
N SER A 152 -19.97 -20.25 -11.28
CA SER A 152 -20.44 -21.54 -10.75
C SER A 152 -19.47 -22.71 -10.92
N ALA A 153 -18.47 -22.57 -11.81
CA ALA A 153 -17.48 -23.60 -12.11
C ALA A 153 -16.14 -23.40 -11.38
N ILE A 154 -16.03 -22.38 -10.53
CA ILE A 154 -14.76 -22.00 -9.89
C ILE A 154 -14.57 -22.75 -8.58
N ASP A 155 -13.33 -23.18 -8.37
CA ASP A 155 -12.83 -23.59 -7.06
C ASP A 155 -12.64 -22.35 -6.17
N LEU A 156 -13.61 -22.13 -5.27
CA LEU A 156 -13.65 -20.96 -4.39
C LEU A 156 -12.40 -20.85 -3.51
N GLU A 157 -11.88 -21.97 -3.00
CA GLU A 157 -10.69 -21.97 -2.14
C GLU A 157 -9.48 -21.45 -2.92
N LYS A 158 -9.27 -21.92 -4.15
CA LYS A 158 -8.17 -21.44 -5.00
C LYS A 158 -8.29 -19.96 -5.34
N GLU A 159 -9.49 -19.48 -5.64
CA GLU A 159 -9.74 -18.07 -5.95
C GLU A 159 -9.51 -17.17 -4.72
N LEU A 160 -9.92 -17.61 -3.53
CA LEU A 160 -9.63 -16.92 -2.26
C LEU A 160 -8.13 -16.87 -1.94
N ILE A 161 -7.40 -17.98 -2.13
CA ILE A 161 -5.95 -18.01 -1.92
C ILE A 161 -5.24 -17.07 -2.89
N TYR A 162 -5.63 -17.09 -4.16
CA TYR A 162 -5.08 -16.19 -5.17
C TYR A 162 -5.30 -14.71 -4.80
N GLU A 163 -6.49 -14.38 -4.31
CA GLU A 163 -6.78 -13.05 -3.82
C GLU A 163 -5.92 -12.64 -2.64
N GLN A 164 -5.84 -13.52 -1.64
CA GLN A 164 -5.01 -13.32 -0.46
C GLN A 164 -3.55 -13.04 -0.87
N MET A 165 -3.00 -13.80 -1.82
CA MET A 165 -1.63 -13.60 -2.33
C MET A 165 -1.45 -12.23 -2.99
N LYS A 166 -2.39 -11.78 -3.82
CA LYS A 166 -2.35 -10.43 -4.43
C LYS A 166 -2.35 -9.34 -3.36
N LEU A 167 -3.23 -9.45 -2.37
CA LEU A 167 -3.38 -8.46 -1.31
C LEU A 167 -2.15 -8.43 -0.39
N VAL A 168 -1.57 -9.58 -0.06
CA VAL A 168 -0.30 -9.66 0.68
C VAL A 168 0.82 -8.94 -0.10
N PHE A 169 0.93 -9.18 -1.41
CA PHE A 169 1.93 -8.49 -2.23
C PHE A 169 1.75 -6.96 -2.20
N ILE A 170 0.51 -6.48 -2.39
CA ILE A 170 0.18 -5.05 -2.33
C ILE A 170 0.57 -4.46 -0.97
N ARG A 171 0.21 -5.15 0.12
CA ARG A 171 0.55 -4.76 1.50
C ARG A 171 2.06 -4.65 1.69
N GLU A 172 2.84 -5.64 1.25
CA GLU A 172 4.30 -5.65 1.40
C GLU A 172 4.96 -4.49 0.65
N VAL A 173 4.52 -4.21 -0.58
CA VAL A 173 5.05 -3.09 -1.36
C VAL A 173 4.71 -1.76 -0.70
N LYS A 174 3.45 -1.54 -0.28
CA LYS A 174 3.04 -0.31 0.42
C LYS A 174 3.80 -0.13 1.74
N SER A 175 3.93 -1.20 2.53
CA SER A 175 4.67 -1.18 3.80
C SER A 175 6.15 -0.78 3.60
N LYS A 176 6.82 -1.33 2.59
CA LYS A 176 8.21 -0.95 2.27
C LYS A 176 8.33 0.52 1.85
N ARG A 177 7.47 0.98 0.94
CA ARG A 177 7.45 2.38 0.48
C ARG A 177 7.20 3.34 1.65
N GLN A 178 6.26 3.01 2.52
CA GLN A 178 5.96 3.80 3.71
C GLN A 178 7.14 3.85 4.68
N LYS A 179 7.83 2.72 4.93
CA LYS A 179 9.03 2.70 5.79
C LYS A 179 10.11 3.64 5.24
N ILE A 180 10.35 3.62 3.94
CA ILE A 180 11.30 4.53 3.30
C ILE A 180 10.84 5.99 3.46
N ALA A 181 9.57 6.28 3.18
CA ALA A 181 9.02 7.63 3.34
C ALA A 181 9.17 8.15 4.79
N LEU A 182 8.90 7.31 5.79
CA LEU A 182 9.04 7.66 7.20
C LEU A 182 10.50 7.90 7.59
N THR A 183 11.41 7.03 7.16
CA THR A 183 12.85 7.22 7.40
C THR A 183 13.36 8.51 6.76
N SER A 184 12.95 8.80 5.52
CA SER A 184 13.29 10.04 4.83
C SER A 184 12.71 11.27 5.55
N ALA A 185 11.46 11.20 6.03
CA ALA A 185 10.85 12.28 6.82
C ALA A 185 11.63 12.55 8.12
N PHE A 186 12.01 11.48 8.82
CA PHE A 186 12.82 11.59 10.03
C PHE A 186 14.18 12.24 9.74
N LEU A 187 14.86 11.83 8.67
CA LEU A 187 16.13 12.45 8.25
C LEU A 187 15.97 13.94 7.92
N THR A 188 14.89 14.33 7.24
CA THR A 188 14.58 15.74 6.98
C THR A 188 14.50 16.54 8.28
N ILE A 189 13.77 16.04 9.29
CA ILE A 189 13.65 16.71 10.59
C ILE A 189 15.03 16.82 11.27
N VAL A 190 15.82 15.75 11.25
CA VAL A 190 17.17 15.73 11.83
C VAL A 190 18.09 16.75 11.16
N PHE A 191 18.09 16.85 9.83
CA PHE A 191 18.94 17.82 9.13
C PHE A 191 18.51 19.27 9.40
N ILE A 192 17.21 19.53 9.51
CA ILE A 192 16.70 20.86 9.91
C ILE A 192 17.23 21.20 11.31
N PHE A 193 17.09 20.27 12.26
CA PHE A 193 17.52 20.49 13.64
C PHE A 193 19.04 20.71 13.76
N ILE A 194 19.85 19.88 13.11
CA ILE A 194 21.31 20.02 13.09
C ILE A 194 21.71 21.38 12.50
N SER A 195 21.09 21.79 11.39
CA SER A 195 21.40 23.07 10.75
C SER A 195 21.08 24.26 11.67
N GLN A 196 19.94 24.22 12.36
CA GLN A 196 19.57 25.23 13.35
C GLN A 196 20.55 25.25 14.54
N PHE A 197 20.93 24.08 15.04
CA PHE A 197 21.83 23.96 16.18
C PHE A 197 23.23 24.53 15.89
N ILE A 198 23.78 24.27 14.70
CA ILE A 198 25.08 24.83 14.28
C ILE A 198 25.02 26.36 14.21
N VAL A 199 23.95 26.92 13.63
CA VAL A 199 23.77 28.38 13.55
C VAL A 199 23.66 28.98 14.96
N LEU A 200 22.90 28.35 15.86
CA LEU A 200 22.71 28.81 17.24
C LEU A 200 24.03 28.83 18.03
N ILE A 201 24.85 27.79 17.93
CA ILE A 201 26.15 27.73 18.61
C ILE A 201 27.05 28.87 18.12
N ASN A 202 27.15 29.07 16.81
CA ASN A 202 28.03 30.10 16.26
C ASN A 202 27.54 31.51 16.62
N SER A 203 26.23 31.73 16.71
CA SER A 203 25.68 33.02 17.13
C SER A 203 25.95 33.37 18.60
N ASN A 204 26.15 32.37 19.46
CA ASN A 204 26.46 32.59 20.89
C ASN A 204 27.96 32.74 21.17
N LEU A 205 28.81 32.46 20.19
CA LEU A 205 30.27 32.57 20.28
C LEU A 205 30.82 33.91 19.76
N GLN A 206 29.97 34.73 19.11
CA GLN A 206 30.27 36.08 18.62
C GLN A 206 29.72 37.13 19.58
#